data_AF-V7EEE5-F1
#
_entry.id   AF-V7EEE5-F1
#
_cell.length_a   1.000
_cell.length_b   1.000
_cell.length_c   1.000
_cell.angle_alpha   90.00
_cell.angle_beta   90.00
_cell.angle_gamma   90.00
#
_symmetry.space_group_name_H-M   'P 1'
#
loop_
_entity.id
_entity.type
_entity.pdbx_description
1 polymer ?
#
loop_
_entity_poly.entity_id
_entity_poly.type
_entity_poly.pdbx_seq_one_letter_code
_entity_poly.pdbx_strand_id
1 'polypeptide(L)'
;MFIDDPADVPLPGASLRDSIACHDLLRACATEARRQAKEMAEMDRAFGAMLMQDGNVSWDRGIQPVGGAIAAQLQKVDRLRQEIHGLAGILDLVAGLASLSAELPAEAVRGRVSVIALCDRLLSRGIRD
;
A
#
# COMPACT_ATOMS: atom_id res chain seq x y z
N MET A 1 -33.96 -30.41 1.97
CA MET A 1 -32.56 -30.85 1.92
C MET A 1 -31.79 -29.74 1.22
N PHE A 2 -31.32 -28.77 1.99
CA PHE A 2 -30.52 -27.66 1.46
C PHE A 2 -29.07 -28.10 1.56
N ILE A 3 -28.34 -27.97 0.45
CA ILE A 3 -26.91 -28.26 0.37
C ILE A 3 -26.21 -27.06 1.02
N ASP A 4 -25.54 -27.30 2.15
CA ASP A 4 -24.65 -26.32 2.76
C ASP A 4 -23.51 -26.01 1.79
N ASP A 5 -23.36 -24.73 1.47
CA ASP A 5 -22.28 -24.18 0.65
C ASP A 5 -20.97 -24.20 1.47
N PRO A 6 -19.91 -24.92 1.06
CA PRO A 6 -18.67 -25.04 1.82
C PRO A 6 -17.72 -23.84 1.67
N ALA A 7 -18.20 -22.66 1.26
CA ALA A 7 -17.35 -21.51 0.94
C ALA A 7 -17.05 -20.56 2.13
N ASP A 8 -17.41 -20.89 3.36
CA ASP A 8 -17.17 -20.02 4.53
C ASP A 8 -16.03 -20.55 5.42
N VAL A 9 -14.90 -20.89 4.81
CA VAL A 9 -13.65 -21.12 5.55
C VAL A 9 -12.99 -19.75 5.74
N PRO A 10 -12.99 -19.18 6.96
CA PRO A 10 -12.21 -17.98 7.23
C PRO A 10 -10.76 -18.37 7.02
N LEU A 11 -10.08 -17.71 6.07
CA LEU A 11 -8.63 -17.76 5.96
C LEU A 11 -8.05 -17.51 7.35
N PRO A 12 -7.01 -18.26 7.79
CA PRO A 12 -6.49 -18.13 9.15
C PRO A 12 -6.04 -16.69 9.36
N GLY A 13 -6.89 -15.96 10.08
CA GLY A 13 -6.65 -14.61 10.52
C GLY A 13 -5.43 -14.67 11.42
N ALA A 14 -4.33 -14.08 10.96
CA ALA A 14 -3.42 -13.45 11.89
C ALA A 14 -4.33 -12.66 12.85
N SER A 15 -4.29 -12.98 14.15
CA SER A 15 -5.05 -12.26 15.16
C SER A 15 -4.65 -10.80 15.05
N LEU A 16 -5.45 -10.03 14.31
CA LEU A 16 -5.24 -8.60 14.11
C LEU A 16 -5.57 -7.98 15.45
N ARG A 17 -4.58 -7.33 16.08
CA ARG A 17 -4.79 -6.68 17.37
C ARG A 17 -6.03 -5.77 17.32
N ASP A 18 -6.77 -5.72 18.41
CA ASP A 18 -7.86 -4.76 18.58
C ASP A 18 -7.33 -3.32 18.69
N SER A 19 -6.07 -3.15 19.11
CA SER A 19 -5.39 -1.86 19.23
C SER A 19 -3.91 -1.91 18.81
N ILE A 20 -3.36 -0.76 18.43
CA ILE A 20 -1.94 -0.56 18.11
C ILE A 20 -1.40 0.66 18.85
N ALA A 21 -0.21 0.53 19.45
CA ALA A 21 0.46 1.66 20.06
C ALA A 21 0.84 2.71 19.00
N CYS A 22 0.57 3.99 19.27
CA CYS A 22 0.81 5.07 18.32
C CYS A 22 2.26 5.12 17.83
N HIS A 23 3.23 4.90 18.71
CA HIS A 23 4.65 4.81 18.33
C HIS A 23 4.93 3.69 17.32
N ASP A 24 4.32 2.52 17.50
CA ASP A 24 4.53 1.38 16.61
C ASP A 24 3.84 1.62 15.25
N LEU A 25 2.66 2.26 15.26
CA LEU A 25 2.00 2.72 14.03
C LEU A 25 2.86 3.74 13.26
N LEU A 26 3.43 4.74 13.95
CA LEU A 26 4.34 5.71 13.34
C LEU A 26 5.60 5.04 12.76
N ARG A 27 6.16 4.06 13.45
CA ARG A 27 7.29 3.26 12.94
C ARG A 27 6.89 2.49 11.67
N ALA A 28 5.70 1.93 11.65
CA ALA A 28 5.16 1.25 10.47
C ALA A 28 4.97 2.23 9.31
N CYS A 29 4.38 3.42 9.55
CA CYS A 29 4.25 4.49 8.56
C CYS A 29 5.62 4.91 7.98
N ALA A 30 6.63 5.13 8.83
CA ALA A 30 7.97 5.50 8.37
C ALA A 30 8.62 4.39 7.53
N THR A 31 8.40 3.13 7.89
CA THR A 31 8.88 1.99 7.11
C THR A 31 8.22 1.94 5.75
N GLU A 32 6.93 2.27 5.70
CA GLU A 32 6.18 2.19 4.48
C GLU A 32 6.43 3.35 3.53
N ALA A 33 6.63 4.56 4.06
CA ALA A 33 7.13 5.69 3.28
C ALA A 33 8.47 5.35 2.60
N ARG A 34 9.38 4.64 3.28
CA ARG A 34 10.64 4.18 2.67
C ARG A 34 10.42 3.15 1.56
N ARG A 35 9.47 2.22 1.72
CA ARG A 35 9.13 1.26 0.65
C ARG A 35 8.58 2.01 -0.57
N GLN A 36 7.66 2.95 -0.37
CA GLN A 36 7.08 3.75 -1.45
C GLN A 36 8.15 4.57 -2.18
N ALA A 37 9.08 5.20 -1.45
CA ALA A 37 10.20 5.92 -2.05
C ALA A 37 11.09 5.02 -2.92
N LYS A 38 11.34 3.78 -2.49
CA LYS A 38 12.08 2.79 -3.27
C LYS A 38 11.34 2.41 -4.56
N GLU A 39 10.03 2.15 -4.48
CA GLU A 39 9.22 1.81 -5.65
C GLU A 39 9.11 2.98 -6.64
N MET A 40 8.99 4.22 -6.15
CA MET A 40 9.07 5.42 -6.99
C MET A 40 10.39 5.51 -7.74
N ALA A 41 11.53 5.31 -7.05
CA ALA A 41 12.83 5.33 -7.69
C ALA A 41 13.01 4.20 -8.73
N GLU A 42 12.39 3.04 -8.53
CA GLU A 42 12.37 1.96 -9.52
C GLU A 42 11.51 2.32 -10.74
N MET A 43 10.37 2.98 -10.55
CA MET A 43 9.54 3.48 -11.66
C MET A 43 10.27 4.57 -12.45
N ASP A 44 10.94 5.52 -11.80
CA ASP A 44 11.70 6.58 -12.48
C ASP A 44 12.77 5.97 -13.42
N ARG A 45 13.47 4.94 -12.95
CA ARG A 45 14.43 4.20 -13.79
C ARG A 45 13.74 3.47 -14.95
N ALA A 46 12.59 2.86 -14.71
CA ALA A 46 11.83 2.15 -15.74
C ALA A 46 11.34 3.12 -16.82
N PHE A 47 10.77 4.27 -16.44
CA PHE A 47 10.37 5.32 -17.38
C PHE A 47 11.56 5.90 -18.14
N GLY A 48 12.67 6.18 -17.45
CA GLY A 48 13.91 6.62 -18.10
C GLY A 48 14.42 5.63 -19.14
N ALA A 49 14.40 4.32 -18.83
CA ALA A 49 14.78 3.28 -19.77
C ALA A 49 13.83 3.19 -20.97
N MET A 50 12.51 3.30 -20.76
CA MET A 50 11.52 3.29 -21.84
C MET A 50 11.72 4.48 -22.80
N LEU A 51 11.91 5.69 -22.26
CA LEU A 51 12.16 6.89 -23.08
C LEU A 51 13.46 6.79 -23.90
N MET A 52 14.52 6.22 -23.33
CA MET A 52 15.80 6.01 -24.03
C MET A 52 15.72 4.93 -25.10
N GLN A 53 14.82 3.95 -24.96
CA GLN A 53 14.57 2.92 -25.98
C GLN A 53 13.69 3.47 -27.11
N ASP A 54 12.65 4.25 -26.82
CA ASP A 54 11.76 4.86 -27.83
C ASP A 54 12.46 5.90 -28.73
N GLY A 55 13.54 6.54 -28.24
CA GLY A 55 14.37 7.44 -29.05
C GLY A 55 15.09 6.78 -30.24
N ASN A 56 15.10 5.45 -30.31
CA ASN A 56 15.77 4.67 -31.36
C ASN A 56 14.82 3.68 -32.07
N VAL A 57 13.51 3.77 -31.85
CA VAL A 57 12.50 2.82 -32.36
C VAL A 57 11.60 3.52 -33.38
N SER A 58 11.63 3.01 -34.62
CA SER A 58 10.60 3.32 -35.60
C SER A 58 9.25 2.83 -35.09
N TRP A 59 8.31 3.77 -34.90
CA TRP A 59 6.92 3.54 -34.44
C TRP A 59 6.10 2.59 -35.34
N ASP A 60 6.70 2.07 -36.40
CA ASP A 60 6.07 1.19 -37.40
C ASP A 60 5.95 -0.29 -36.95
N ARG A 61 6.67 -0.69 -35.88
CA ARG A 61 6.53 -2.03 -35.28
C ARG A 61 5.68 -2.02 -34.02
N GLY A 62 4.37 -1.91 -34.19
CA GLY A 62 3.33 -2.38 -33.27
C GLY A 62 3.32 -1.73 -31.88
N ILE A 63 2.42 -0.78 -31.67
CA ILE A 63 2.20 -0.02 -30.41
C ILE A 63 1.81 -0.91 -29.19
N GLN A 64 1.51 -2.19 -29.40
CA GLN A 64 0.95 -3.06 -28.34
C GLN A 64 1.89 -3.43 -27.17
N PRO A 65 3.19 -3.77 -27.35
CA PRO A 65 4.05 -4.15 -26.23
C PRO A 65 4.36 -2.95 -25.32
N VAL A 66 4.51 -1.75 -25.89
CA VAL A 66 4.79 -0.51 -25.17
C VAL A 66 3.57 -0.07 -24.36
N GLY A 67 2.36 -0.19 -24.94
CA GLY A 67 1.11 0.14 -24.24
C GLY A 67 0.87 -0.68 -22.98
N GLY A 68 1.18 -1.99 -23.00
CA GLY A 68 1.05 -2.86 -21.82
C GLY A 68 2.02 -2.50 -20.68
N ALA A 69 3.27 -2.18 -21.02
CA ALA A 69 4.27 -1.75 -20.04
C ALA A 69 3.89 -0.41 -19.40
N ILE A 70 3.42 0.57 -20.19
CA ILE A 70 2.95 1.86 -19.68
C ILE A 70 1.73 1.66 -18.77
N ALA A 71 0.75 0.86 -19.20
CA ALA A 71 -0.44 0.58 -18.40
C ALA A 71 -0.08 -0.02 -17.03
N ALA A 72 0.86 -0.96 -16.99
CA ALA A 72 1.35 -1.55 -15.74
C ALA A 72 2.03 -0.52 -14.82
N GLN A 73 2.80 0.43 -15.37
CA GLN A 73 3.41 1.49 -14.56
C GLN A 73 2.35 2.47 -14.04
N LEU A 74 1.36 2.85 -14.86
CA LEU A 74 0.26 3.71 -14.42
C LEU A 74 -0.56 3.07 -13.29
N GLN A 75 -0.80 1.75 -13.36
CA GLN A 75 -1.45 1.01 -12.27
C GLN A 75 -0.61 1.04 -10.98
N LYS A 76 0.71 0.90 -11.08
CA LYS A 76 1.61 1.02 -9.91
C LYS A 76 1.57 2.42 -9.31
N VAL A 77 1.59 3.46 -10.16
CA VAL A 77 1.48 4.86 -9.71
C VAL A 77 0.15 5.10 -9.00
N ASP A 78 -0.97 4.63 -9.56
CA ASP A 78 -2.27 4.80 -8.91
C ASP A 78 -2.33 4.07 -7.57
N ARG A 79 -1.80 2.85 -7.50
CA ARG A 79 -1.69 2.11 -6.23
C ARG A 79 -0.88 2.90 -5.20
N LEU A 80 0.30 3.41 -5.57
CA LEU A 80 1.14 4.20 -4.67
C LEU A 80 0.44 5.47 -4.21
N ARG A 81 -0.28 6.16 -5.11
CA ARG A 81 -1.09 7.33 -4.77
C ARG A 81 -2.15 7.00 -3.73
N GLN A 82 -2.88 5.89 -3.89
CA GLN A 82 -3.86 5.43 -2.91
C GLN A 82 -3.22 5.10 -1.56
N GLU A 83 -2.07 4.43 -1.57
CA GLU A 83 -1.34 4.09 -0.34
C GLU A 83 -0.80 5.35 0.37
N ILE A 84 -0.30 6.35 -0.36
CA ILE A 84 0.13 7.64 0.20
C ILE A 84 -1.05 8.37 0.85
N HIS A 85 -2.22 8.40 0.19
CA HIS A 85 -3.44 8.96 0.80
C HIS A 85 -3.82 8.26 2.10
N GLY A 86 -3.75 6.92 2.14
CA GLY A 86 -3.98 6.15 3.36
C GLY A 86 -2.99 6.51 4.47
N LEU A 87 -1.68 6.60 4.15
CA LEU A 87 -0.66 7.02 5.12
C LEU A 87 -0.90 8.43 5.65
N ALA A 88 -1.26 9.39 4.79
CA ALA A 88 -1.61 10.74 5.22
C ALA A 88 -2.80 10.72 6.21
N GLY A 89 -3.85 9.96 5.90
CA GLY A 89 -5.01 9.80 6.79
C GLY A 89 -4.66 9.21 8.15
N ILE A 90 -3.65 8.34 8.23
CA ILE A 90 -3.11 7.81 9.49
C ILE A 90 -2.30 8.85 10.24
N LEU A 91 -1.45 9.61 9.54
CA LEU A 91 -0.69 10.69 10.16
C LEU A 91 -1.61 11.78 10.72
N ASP A 92 -2.70 12.12 10.03
CA ASP A 92 -3.73 13.03 10.54
C ASP A 92 -4.42 12.48 11.80
N LEU A 93 -4.74 11.19 11.82
CA LEU A 93 -5.30 10.51 12.99
C LEU A 93 -4.36 10.61 14.18
N VAL A 94 -3.07 10.37 13.97
CA VAL A 94 -2.03 10.46 15.00
C VAL A 94 -1.80 11.91 15.45
N ALA A 95 -1.79 12.86 14.52
CA ALA A 95 -1.62 14.29 14.83
C ALA A 95 -2.78 14.85 15.67
N GLY A 96 -3.98 14.26 15.55
CA GLY A 96 -5.14 14.60 16.37
C GLY A 96 -5.12 14.02 17.79
N LEU A 97 -4.14 13.19 18.15
CA LEU A 97 -4.05 12.60 19.48
C LEU A 97 -3.52 13.59 20.51
N ALA A 98 -4.11 13.57 21.71
CA ALA A 98 -3.60 14.33 22.86
C ALA A 98 -2.26 13.78 23.39
N SER A 99 -1.96 12.50 23.12
CA SER A 99 -0.70 11.86 23.52
C SER A 99 -0.26 10.79 22.53
N LEU A 100 1.05 10.75 22.25
CA LEU A 100 1.69 9.71 21.45
C LEU A 100 1.93 8.40 22.22
N SER A 101 1.66 8.38 23.53
CA SER A 101 1.64 7.15 24.33
C SER A 101 0.30 6.41 24.22
N ALA A 102 -0.69 6.98 23.53
CA ALA A 102 -2.01 6.37 23.38
C ALA A 102 -1.96 5.15 22.45
N GLU A 103 -2.89 4.23 22.70
CA GLU A 103 -3.22 3.18 21.75
C GLU A 103 -4.37 3.63 20.84
N LEU A 104 -4.28 3.25 19.58
CA LEU A 104 -5.30 3.48 18.58
C LEU A 104 -6.07 2.18 18.31
N PRO A 105 -7.41 2.23 18.27
CA PRO A 105 -8.19 1.09 17.82
C PRO A 105 -7.83 0.71 16.38
N ALA A 106 -7.74 -0.58 16.10
CA ALA A 106 -7.42 -1.06 14.76
C ALA A 106 -8.53 -0.70 13.75
N GLU A 107 -9.79 -0.58 14.18
CA GLU A 107 -10.87 -0.08 13.32
C GLU A 107 -10.66 1.39 12.91
N ALA A 108 -10.08 2.23 13.77
CA ALA A 108 -9.77 3.61 13.42
C ALA A 108 -8.70 3.68 12.32
N VAL A 109 -7.72 2.76 12.35
CA VAL A 109 -6.71 2.62 11.29
C VAL A 109 -7.35 2.12 9.98
N ARG A 110 -8.16 1.06 10.04
CA ARG A 110 -8.88 0.51 8.88
C ARG A 110 -9.78 1.54 8.22
N GLY A 111 -10.45 2.38 9.01
CA GLY A 111 -11.32 3.44 8.50
C GLY A 111 -10.60 4.54 7.71
N ARG A 112 -9.27 4.64 7.80
CA ARG A 112 -8.46 5.64 7.09
C ARG A 112 -7.71 5.09 5.88
N VAL A 113 -7.58 3.78 5.77
CA VAL A 113 -6.76 3.12 4.74
C VAL A 113 -7.65 2.27 3.84
N SER A 114 -7.90 2.75 2.62
CA SER A 114 -8.69 2.02 1.62
C SER A 114 -7.92 0.85 0.99
N VAL A 115 -6.59 0.87 1.01
CA VAL A 115 -5.75 -0.19 0.46
C VAL A 115 -5.54 -1.27 1.53
N ILE A 116 -6.26 -2.39 1.42
CA ILE A 116 -6.22 -3.51 2.39
C ILE A 116 -4.77 -3.94 2.67
N ALA A 117 -3.97 -4.12 1.62
CA ALA A 117 -2.58 -4.56 1.77
C ALA A 117 -1.72 -3.57 2.58
N LEU A 118 -1.98 -2.26 2.48
CA LEU A 118 -1.31 -1.25 3.31
C LEU A 118 -1.77 -1.37 4.76
N CYS A 119 -3.08 -1.51 4.98
CA CYS A 119 -3.64 -1.67 6.31
C CYS A 119 -3.04 -2.90 7.03
N ASP A 120 -2.97 -4.04 6.34
CA ASP A 120 -2.38 -5.26 6.89
C ASP A 120 -0.91 -5.07 7.26
N ARG A 121 -0.12 -4.39 6.41
CA ARG A 121 1.29 -4.09 6.70
C ARG A 121 1.47 -3.15 7.89
N LEU A 122 0.58 -2.17 8.05
CA LEU A 122 0.62 -1.25 9.20
C LEU A 122 0.28 -1.97 10.51
N LEU A 123 -0.75 -2.82 10.49
CA LEU A 123 -1.21 -3.53 11.69
C LEU A 123 -0.34 -4.72 12.06
N SER A 124 0.26 -5.42 11.09
CA SER A 124 1.18 -6.54 11.34
C SER A 124 2.57 -6.09 11.83
N ARG A 125 3.06 -4.93 11.38
CA ARG A 125 4.39 -4.41 11.78
C ARG A 125 4.38 -3.66 13.10
N GLY A 126 3.20 -3.40 13.67
CA GLY A 126 3.05 -2.92 15.04
C GLY A 126 3.33 -3.99 16.11
N ILE A 127 3.50 -5.25 15.69
CA ILE A 127 3.84 -6.37 16.55
C ILE A 127 5.35 -6.32 16.82
N ARG A 128 5.74 -5.75 17.96
CA ARG A 128 7.06 -6.02 18.54
C ARG A 128 7.05 -7.43 19.13
N ASP A 129 8.09 -8.21 18.80
CA ASP A 129 8.69 -9.20 19.70
C ASP A 129 9.15 -8.51 21.01
#